data_AF-M9LYR7-F1
#
_entry.id   AF-M9LYR7-F1
#
_cell.length_a   1.000
_cell.length_b   1.000
_cell.length_c   1.000
_cell.angle_alpha   90.00
_cell.angle_beta   90.00
_cell.angle_gamma   90.00
#
_symmetry.space_group_name_H-M   'P 1'
#
loop_
_entity.id
_entity.type
_entity.pdbx_description
1 polymer ?
#
loop_
_entity_poly.entity_id
_entity_poly.type
_entity_poly.pdbx_seq_one_letter_code
_entity_poly.pdbx_strand_id
1 'polypeptide(L)' 'MEEKKRNAATRAKQKYNNANYDQVRVWVRKGEKGRIDAAAAKLGKSRNAFVVEAIDEKIEREGLESPSENDEQDKEPQE' A
#
# COMPACT_ATOMS: atom_id res chain seq x y z
N MET A 1 -9.63 2.92 -33.03
CA MET A 1 -9.32 2.98 -31.58
C MET A 1 -7.91 2.48 -31.41
N GLU A 2 -6.98 3.39 -31.13
CA GLU A 2 -5.56 3.09 -31.04
C GLU A 2 -5.34 2.15 -29.85
N GLU A 3 -5.10 0.88 -30.16
CA GLU A 3 -4.77 -0.14 -29.19
C GLU A 3 -3.41 0.24 -28.59
N LYS A 4 -3.46 1.03 -27.52
CA LYS A 4 -2.30 1.53 -26.80
C LYS A 4 -1.61 0.32 -26.19
N LYS A 5 -0.74 -0.34 -26.97
CA LYS A 5 0.12 -1.46 -26.58
C LYS A 5 0.63 -1.15 -25.19
N ARG A 6 0.16 -1.89 -24.18
CA ARG A 6 0.69 -1.80 -22.82
C ARG A 6 2.18 -2.11 -22.93
N ASN A 7 3.02 -1.09 -22.77
CA ASN A 7 4.47 -1.20 -22.85
C ASN A 7 4.92 -2.44 -22.06
N ALA A 8 5.79 -3.26 -22.64
CA ALA A 8 6.28 -4.48 -21.98
C ALA A 8 6.83 -4.19 -20.57
N ALA A 9 7.44 -3.02 -20.39
CA ALA A 9 7.87 -2.49 -19.09
C ALA A 9 6.73 -2.33 -18.06
N THR A 10 5.53 -1.92 -18.48
CA THR A 10 4.36 -1.80 -17.60
C THR A 10 3.87 -3.18 -17.14
N ARG A 11 3.92 -4.19 -18.02
CA ARG A 11 3.51 -5.57 -17.69
C ARG A 11 4.48 -6.21 -16.70
N ALA A 12 5.79 -6.02 -16.91
CA ALA A 12 6.82 -6.49 -15.99
C ALA A 12 6.66 -5.87 -14.59
N LYS A 13 6.47 -4.54 -14.51
CA LYS A 13 6.22 -3.85 -13.23
C LYS A 13 4.95 -4.32 -12.54
N GLN A 14 3.85 -4.54 -13.27
CA GLN A 14 2.63 -5.10 -12.68
C GLN A 14 2.84 -6.52 -12.14
N LYS A 15 3.59 -7.37 -12.86
CA LYS A 15 3.89 -8.73 -12.41
C LYS A 15 4.65 -8.72 -11.07
N TYR A 16 5.68 -7.87 -10.97
CA TYR A 16 6.42 -7.69 -9.71
C TYR A 16 5.51 -7.15 -8.59
N ASN A 17 4.75 -6.10 -8.88
CA ASN A 17 3.89 -5.50 -7.86
C ASN A 17 2.84 -6.49 -7.35
N ASN A 18 2.22 -7.27 -8.22
CA ASN A 18 1.20 -8.25 -7.86
C ASN A 18 1.76 -9.48 -7.14
N ALA A 19 3.06 -9.75 -7.26
CA ALA A 19 3.71 -10.86 -6.57
C ALA A 19 4.16 -10.46 -5.15
N ASN A 20 4.47 -9.19 -4.92
CA ASN A 20 5.09 -8.72 -3.66
C ASN A 20 4.18 -7.82 -2.82
N TYR A 21 3.10 -7.26 -3.39
CA TYR A 21 2.26 -6.29 -2.71
C TYR A 21 0.78 -6.53 -2.98
N ASP A 22 -0.01 -6.54 -1.91
CA ASP A 22 -1.46 -6.44 -1.99
C ASP A 22 -1.91 -4.98 -2.16
N GLN A 23 -2.79 -4.73 -3.14
CA GLN A 23 -3.27 -3.37 -3.42
C GLN A 23 -4.62 -3.10 -2.74
N VAL A 24 -4.62 -2.28 -1.70
CA VAL A 24 -5.86 -1.81 -1.05
C VAL A 24 -6.41 -0.57 -1.77
N ARG A 25 -7.56 -0.70 -2.45
CA ARG A 25 -8.23 0.42 -3.11
C ARG A 25 -9.39 0.94 -2.25
N VAL A 26 -9.19 2.12 -1.66
CA VAL A 26 -10.19 2.79 -0.82
C VAL A 26 -10.81 4.00 -1.51
N TRP A 27 -12.13 4.13 -1.36
CA TRP A 27 -12.89 5.30 -1.78
C TRP A 27 -13.08 6.20 -0.56
N VAL A 28 -12.51 7.40 -0.60
CA VAL A 28 -12.69 8.43 0.43
C VAL A 28 -13.66 9.48 -0.06
N ARG A 29 -14.31 10.20 0.87
CA ARG A 29 -15.25 11.27 0.48
C ARG A 29 -14.50 12.38 -0.26
N LYS A 30 -15.19 13.08 -1.17
CA LYS A 30 -14.60 14.22 -1.88
C LYS A 30 -14.15 15.28 -0.86
N GLY A 31 -12.92 15.76 -1.00
CA GLY A 31 -12.29 16.72 -0.07
C GLY A 31 -11.51 16.08 1.09
N GLU A 32 -11.78 14.82 1.42
CA GLU A 32 -11.11 14.14 2.53
C GLU A 32 -9.65 13.82 2.23
N LYS A 33 -9.31 13.61 0.95
CA LYS A 33 -7.92 13.48 0.50
C LYS A 33 -7.02 14.60 1.02
N GLY A 34 -7.47 15.85 0.92
CA GLY A 34 -6.69 17.00 1.37
C GLY A 34 -6.44 16.99 2.88
N ARG A 35 -7.42 16.52 3.66
CA ARG A 35 -7.26 16.35 5.12
C ARG A 35 -6.23 15.27 5.44
N ILE A 36 -6.26 14.15 4.72
CA ILE A 36 -5.29 13.06 4.88
C ILE A 36 -3.89 13.53 4.48
N ASP A 37 -3.75 14.22 3.34
CA ASP A 37 -2.47 14.75 2.87
C ASP A 37 -1.90 15.78 3.87
N ALA A 38 -2.75 16.65 4.44
CA ALA A 38 -2.33 17.61 5.47
C ALA A 38 -1.92 16.93 6.80
N ALA A 39 -2.64 15.89 7.22
CA ALA A 39 -2.29 15.11 8.42
C ALA A 39 -0.96 14.38 8.23
N ALA A 40 -0.75 13.75 7.07
CA ALA A 40 0.49 13.08 6.71
C ALA A 40 1.67 14.07 6.65
N ALA A 41 1.46 15.26 6.05
CA ALA A 41 2.48 16.30 5.98
C ALA A 41 2.91 16.81 7.37
N LYS A 42 1.97 16.96 8.31
CA LYS A 42 2.28 17.33 9.70
C LYS A 42 3.17 16.31 10.41
N LEU A 43 3.00 15.03 10.07
CA LEU A 43 3.78 13.93 10.62
C LEU A 43 5.06 13.65 9.82
N GLY A 44 5.32 14.40 8.74
CA GLY A 44 6.46 14.16 7.85
C GLY A 44 6.39 12.84 7.08
N LYS A 45 5.22 12.21 7.00
CA LYS A 45 5.01 10.90 6.38
C LYS A 45 4.36 11.04 5.01
N SER A 46 4.55 10.05 4.14
CA SER A 46 3.77 9.96 2.90
C SER A 46 2.31 9.65 3.23
N ARG A 47 1.37 10.06 2.37
CA ARG A 47 -0.04 9.69 2.52
C ARG A 47 -0.22 8.17 2.69
N ASN A 48 0.54 7.38 1.92
CA ASN A 48 0.43 5.93 1.99
C ASN A 48 0.86 5.40 3.36
N ALA A 49 2.02 5.83 3.85
CA ALA A 49 2.52 5.44 5.17
C ALA A 49 1.55 5.84 6.29
N PHE A 50 0.98 7.05 6.21
CA PHE A 50 -0.03 7.50 7.16
C PHE A 50 -1.29 6.64 7.16
N VAL A 51 -1.78 6.23 5.99
CA VAL A 51 -2.97 5.37 5.90
C VAL A 51 -2.69 3.96 6.41
N VAL A 52 -1.52 3.40 6.09
CA VAL A 52 -1.13 2.05 6.57
C VAL A 52 -0.98 2.06 8.10
N GLU A 53 -0.26 3.04 8.66
CA GLU A 53 -0.09 3.16 10.11
C GLU A 53 -1.41 3.38 10.85
N ALA A 54 -2.33 4.16 10.30
CA ALA A 54 -3.65 4.35 10.90
C ALA A 54 -4.52 3.08 10.86
N ILE A 55 -4.28 2.18 9.91
CA ILE A 55 -4.93 0.86 9.86
C ILE A 55 -4.29 -0.04 10.92
N ASP A 56 -2.97 -0.06 11.00
CA ASP A 56 -2.18 -0.86 11.94
C ASP A 56 -2.53 -0.52 13.40
N GLU A 57 -2.46 0.77 13.76
CA GLU A 57 -2.84 1.28 15.09
C GLU A 57 -4.28 0.89 15.45
N LYS A 58 -5.18 0.85 14.44
CA LYS A 58 -6.57 0.44 14.66
C LYS A 58 -6.71 -1.07 14.85
N ILE A 59 -5.93 -1.89 14.16
CA ILE A 59 -5.92 -3.34 14.36
C ILE A 59 -5.41 -3.67 15.76
N GLU A 60 -4.28 -3.07 16.16
CA GLU A 60 -3.70 -3.24 17.49
C GLU A 60 -4.66 -2.79 18.60
N ARG A 61 -5.25 -1.58 18.46
CA ARG A 61 -6.16 -1.04 19.48
C ARG A 61 -7.42 -1.88 19.68
N GLU A 62 -7.98 -2.42 18.61
CA GLU A 62 -9.19 -3.23 18.67
C GLU A 62 -8.88 -4.70 18.98
N GLY A 63 -7.60 -5.07 19.17
CA GLY A 63 -7.17 -6.44 19.40
C GLY A 63 -7.55 -7.38 18.25
N LEU A 64 -7.63 -6.83 17.03
CA LEU A 64 -7.98 -7.57 15.81
C LEU A 64 -6.76 -8.26 15.19
N GLU A 65 -5.67 -8.38 15.96
CA GLU A 65 -4.50 -9.17 15.58
C GLU A 65 -4.94 -10.61 15.30
N SER A 66 -5.20 -10.90 14.03
CA SER A 66 -5.22 -12.28 13.55
C SER A 66 -3.81 -12.84 13.76
N PRO A 67 -3.64 -14.07 14.28
CA PRO A 67 -2.35 -14.73 14.28
C PRO A 67 -1.97 -14.97 12.81
N SER A 68 -1.21 -14.06 12.21
CA SER A 68 -0.65 -14.26 10.88
C SER A 68 0.75 -14.81 11.05
N GLU A 69 0.88 -16.12 10.92
CA GLU A 69 2.05 -16.76 10.31
C GLU A 69 2.43 -15.94 9.08
N ASN A 70 3.59 -15.29 9.08
CA ASN A 70 4.42 -14.93 7.91
C ASN A 70 5.60 -14.05 8.38
N ASP A 71 6.38 -14.56 9.34
CA ASP A 71 7.75 -14.11 9.62
C ASP A 71 8.78 -14.85 8.73
N GLU A 72 8.32 -15.69 7.80
CA GLU A 72 9.21 -16.47 6.95
C GLU A 72 9.43 -15.80 5.59
N GLN A 73 10.69 -15.38 5.45
CA GLN A 73 11.47 -15.28 4.20
C GLN A 73 11.66 -13.88 3.63
N ASP A 74 12.08 -12.98 4.52
CA ASP A 74 13.12 -11.98 4.22
C ASP A 74 14.50 -12.69 4.09
N LYS A 75 14.66 -13.58 3.09
CA LYS A 75 15.97 -14.07 2.64
C LYS A 75 15.90 -14.49 1.18
N GLU A 76 16.32 -13.61 0.27
CA GLU A 76 17.48 -13.92 -0.57
C GLU A 76 18.04 -12.65 -1.22
N PRO A 77 19.35 -12.37 -1.05
CA PRO A 77 20.03 -11.30 -1.76
C PRO A 77 20.15 -11.63 -3.25
N GLN A 78 20.06 -10.59 -4.07
CA GLN A 78 20.19 -10.68 -5.52
C GLN A 78 21.63 -11.08 -5.90
N GLU A 79 21.78 -12.08 -6.75
CA GLU A 79 22.99 -12.31 -7.57
C GLU A 79 22.61 -12.32 -9.06
#